data_AF-T0YB27-F1
#
_entry.id   AF-T0YB27-F1
#
_cell.length_a   1.000
_cell.length_b   1.000
_cell.length_c   1.000
_cell.angle_alpha   90.00
_cell.angle_beta   90.00
_cell.angle_gamma   90.00
#
_symmetry.space_group_name_H-M   'P 1'
#
loop_
_entity.id
_entity.type
_entity.pdbx_description
1 polymer ?
#
loop_
_entity_poly.entity_id
_entity_poly.type
_entity_poly.pdbx_seq_one_letter_code
_entity_poly.pdbx_strand_id
1 'polypeptide(L)'
;KIDLPVSIEADRMTHLLLKSSQVERERRIVLEERRNDYDDPTQKLVEKVYATAFTVHPYHNPVIGWEKDIQHTSRKDILGYYRAHYMPNNATIVAVGPLDDAAVLKTVTAAFGAIPRGHLLPSRIPHEPVQHHLRMTVVRKPAMLPITMMAFHAPNFKSRDR
;
A
#
# COMPACT_ATOMS: atom_id res chain seq x y z
N LYS A 1 8.43 9.38 -27.02
CA LYS A 1 8.69 10.64 -26.27
C LYS A 1 8.19 10.45 -24.86
N ILE A 2 9.02 10.69 -23.85
CA ILE A 2 8.71 10.38 -22.44
C ILE A 2 8.69 11.64 -21.54
N ASP A 3 8.91 12.82 -22.12
CA ASP A 3 9.09 14.05 -21.34
C ASP A 3 7.85 14.44 -20.53
N LEU A 4 6.66 14.32 -21.12
CA LEU A 4 5.38 14.60 -20.45
C LEU A 4 5.07 13.63 -19.29
N PRO A 5 5.11 12.30 -19.47
CA PRO A 5 4.85 11.40 -18.34
C PRO A 5 5.90 11.57 -17.24
N VAL A 6 7.17 11.78 -17.58
CA VAL A 6 8.24 12.05 -16.59
C VAL A 6 7.99 13.34 -15.82
N SER A 7 7.57 14.43 -16.49
CA SER A 7 7.29 15.70 -15.81
C SER A 7 6.08 15.61 -14.88
N ILE A 8 5.04 14.87 -15.27
CA ILE A 8 3.87 14.62 -14.43
C ILE A 8 4.25 13.84 -13.17
N GLU A 9 5.05 12.78 -13.29
CA GLU A 9 5.46 11.99 -12.14
C GLU A 9 6.40 12.76 -11.19
N ALA A 10 7.28 13.60 -11.73
CA ALA A 10 8.10 14.50 -10.92
C ALA A 10 7.24 15.53 -10.15
N ASP A 11 6.24 16.12 -10.81
CA ASP A 11 5.30 17.05 -10.16
C ASP A 11 4.49 16.38 -9.04
N ARG A 12 3.99 15.15 -9.28
CA ARG A 12 3.27 14.36 -8.28
C ARG A 12 4.11 14.05 -7.04
N MET A 13 5.44 13.95 -7.18
CA MET A 13 6.33 13.67 -6.06
C MET A 13 6.50 14.85 -5.10
N THR A 14 6.37 16.09 -5.56
CA THR A 14 6.67 17.27 -4.74
C THR A 14 5.51 18.22 -4.53
N HIS A 15 4.51 18.22 -5.42
CA HIS A 15 3.47 19.25 -5.47
C HIS A 15 2.06 18.70 -5.18
N LEU A 16 1.93 17.69 -4.33
CA LEU A 16 0.60 17.21 -3.92
C LEU A 16 -0.22 18.32 -3.25
N LEU A 17 -1.23 18.79 -3.97
CA LEU A 17 -2.25 19.71 -3.47
C LEU A 17 -3.43 18.92 -2.91
N LEU A 18 -3.46 18.77 -1.58
CA LEU A 18 -4.54 18.08 -0.88
C LEU A 18 -5.43 19.08 -0.15
N LYS A 19 -6.64 19.35 -0.65
CA LYS A 19 -7.65 20.20 0.03
C LYS A 19 -8.45 19.38 1.04
N SER A 20 -8.86 19.98 2.15
CA SER A 20 -9.67 19.28 3.17
C SER A 20 -10.97 18.73 2.59
N SER A 21 -11.65 19.49 1.72
CA SER A 21 -12.88 19.01 1.05
C SER A 21 -12.66 17.79 0.15
N GLN A 22 -11.48 17.65 -0.46
CA GLN A 22 -11.11 16.46 -1.21
C GLN A 22 -10.92 15.28 -0.26
N VAL A 23 -10.20 15.47 0.86
CA VAL A 23 -10.01 14.40 1.86
C VAL A 23 -11.36 13.89 2.39
N GLU A 24 -12.28 14.79 2.75
CA GLU A 24 -13.61 14.39 3.23
C GLU A 24 -14.44 13.66 2.17
N ARG A 25 -14.29 14.05 0.89
CA ARG A 25 -14.95 13.36 -0.22
C ARG A 25 -14.35 11.98 -0.46
N GLU A 26 -13.03 11.89 -0.59
CA GLU A 26 -12.33 10.63 -0.83
C GLU A 26 -12.52 9.66 0.35
N ARG A 27 -12.58 10.14 1.61
CA ARG A 27 -12.88 9.28 2.76
C ARG A 27 -14.23 8.57 2.61
N ARG A 28 -15.27 9.27 2.13
CA ARG A 28 -16.58 8.66 1.88
C ARG A 28 -16.51 7.59 0.79
N ILE A 29 -15.76 7.87 -0.28
CA ILE A 29 -15.55 6.93 -1.39
C ILE A 29 -14.82 5.68 -0.88
N VAL A 30 -13.72 5.83 -0.14
CA VAL A 30 -12.96 4.69 0.41
C VAL A 30 -13.80 3.87 1.40
N LEU A 31 -14.66 4.52 2.20
CA LEU A 31 -15.59 3.80 3.07
C LEU A 31 -16.65 3.02 2.29
N GLU A 32 -17.10 3.54 1.15
CA GLU A 32 -18.04 2.88 0.26
C GLU A 32 -17.38 1.70 -0.49
N GLU A 33 -16.19 1.89 -1.04
CA GLU A 33 -15.38 0.82 -1.66
C GLU A 33 -15.16 -0.32 -0.67
N ARG A 34 -14.74 0.00 0.55
CA ARG A 34 -14.58 -1.00 1.62
C ARG A 34 -15.86 -1.75 1.91
N ARG A 35 -17.00 -1.06 1.95
CA ARG A 35 -18.29 -1.69 2.19
C ARG A 35 -18.66 -2.65 1.06
N ASN A 36 -18.43 -2.25 -0.18
CA ASN A 36 -18.68 -3.07 -1.37
C ASN A 36 -17.76 -4.30 -1.42
N ASP A 37 -16.46 -4.14 -1.16
CA ASP A 37 -15.51 -5.27 -1.05
C ASP A 37 -15.95 -6.27 0.00
N TYR A 38 -16.54 -5.78 1.09
CA TYR A 38 -17.00 -6.61 2.18
C TYR A 38 -18.33 -7.28 1.94
N ASP A 39 -19.05 -6.90 0.87
CA ASP A 39 -20.21 -7.64 0.39
C ASP A 39 -19.83 -8.95 -0.28
N ASP A 40 -18.59 -9.10 -0.75
CA ASP A 40 -18.02 -10.40 -1.08
C ASP A 40 -17.62 -11.19 0.19
N PRO A 41 -18.29 -12.31 0.50
CA PRO A 41 -17.94 -13.15 1.65
C PRO A 41 -16.51 -13.73 1.56
N THR A 42 -15.97 -13.89 0.35
CA THR A 42 -14.61 -14.39 0.11
C THR A 42 -13.57 -13.36 0.55
N GLN A 43 -13.71 -12.10 0.12
CA GLN A 43 -12.81 -11.02 0.55
C GLN A 43 -12.83 -10.83 2.06
N LYS A 44 -14.03 -10.90 2.65
CA LYS A 44 -14.17 -10.81 4.10
C LYS A 44 -13.47 -11.95 4.83
N LEU A 45 -13.54 -13.18 4.29
CA LEU A 45 -12.83 -14.33 4.84
C LEU A 45 -11.31 -14.17 4.70
N VAL A 46 -10.81 -13.76 3.53
CA VAL A 46 -9.38 -13.52 3.27
C VAL A 46 -8.81 -12.53 4.28
N GLU A 47 -9.44 -11.38 4.47
CA GLU A 47 -8.98 -10.40 5.46
C GLU A 47 -8.91 -11.02 6.87
N LYS A 48 -9.92 -11.77 7.27
CA LYS A 48 -9.94 -12.39 8.60
C LYS A 48 -8.89 -13.47 8.75
N VAL A 49 -8.58 -14.20 7.68
CA VAL A 49 -7.46 -15.16 7.67
C VAL A 49 -6.13 -14.43 7.86
N TYR A 50 -5.85 -13.35 7.11
CA TYR A 50 -4.62 -12.56 7.29
C TYR A 50 -4.49 -11.96 8.69
N ALA A 51 -5.57 -11.35 9.20
CA ALA A 51 -5.59 -10.77 10.54
C ALA A 51 -5.47 -11.80 11.67
N THR A 52 -5.79 -13.07 11.39
CA THR A 52 -5.61 -14.18 12.33
C THR A 52 -4.22 -14.82 12.20
N ALA A 53 -3.69 -14.89 10.98
CA ALA A 53 -2.40 -15.49 10.67
C ALA A 53 -1.22 -14.62 11.16
N PHE A 54 -1.35 -13.29 11.16
CA PHE A 54 -0.31 -12.37 11.61
C PHE A 54 -0.75 -11.60 12.85
N THR A 55 0.10 -11.56 13.88
CA THR A 55 -0.19 -10.91 15.17
C THR A 55 0.58 -9.61 15.35
N VAL A 56 1.81 -9.54 14.87
CA VAL A 56 2.66 -8.33 14.95
C VAL A 56 3.08 -7.84 13.58
N HIS A 57 3.21 -8.74 12.61
CA HIS A 57 3.61 -8.36 11.27
C HIS A 57 2.52 -7.51 10.61
N PRO A 58 2.87 -6.40 9.90
CA PRO A 58 1.90 -5.50 9.28
C PRO A 58 0.95 -6.14 8.26
N TYR A 59 1.20 -7.38 7.84
CA TYR A 59 0.34 -8.16 6.95
C TYR A 59 -1.03 -8.48 7.56
N HIS A 60 -1.23 -8.28 8.86
CA HIS A 60 -2.58 -8.33 9.43
C HIS A 60 -3.45 -7.14 9.00
N ASN A 61 -2.86 -6.05 8.49
CA ASN A 61 -3.61 -4.87 8.08
C ASN A 61 -4.08 -5.03 6.63
N PRO A 62 -5.38 -4.83 6.35
CA PRO A 62 -5.85 -4.79 4.97
C PRO A 62 -5.27 -3.56 4.25
N VAL A 63 -5.04 -3.68 2.94
CA VAL A 63 -4.46 -2.60 2.12
C VAL A 63 -5.31 -1.31 2.20
N ILE A 64 -6.63 -1.45 2.19
CA ILE A 64 -7.57 -0.32 2.33
C ILE A 64 -7.58 0.30 3.74
N GLY A 65 -6.98 -0.38 4.74
CA GLY A 65 -6.97 0.03 6.15
C GLY A 65 -8.22 -0.41 6.92
N TRP A 66 -8.24 -0.24 8.24
CA TRP A 66 -9.42 -0.53 9.05
C TRP A 66 -10.43 0.61 8.98
N GLU A 67 -11.72 0.29 9.05
CA GLU A 67 -12.81 1.29 8.98
C GLU A 67 -12.62 2.44 9.97
N LYS A 68 -12.27 2.11 11.22
CA LYS A 68 -12.00 3.10 12.26
C LYS A 68 -10.81 3.99 11.88
N ASP A 69 -9.74 3.43 11.33
CA ASP A 69 -8.57 4.20 10.94
C ASP A 69 -8.92 5.15 9.79
N ILE A 70 -9.67 4.69 8.79
CA ILE A 70 -10.15 5.50 7.67
C ILE A 70 -11.00 6.68 8.18
N GLN A 71 -11.90 6.43 9.13
CA GLN A 71 -12.77 7.44 9.74
C GLN A 71 -11.97 8.54 10.47
N HIS A 72 -10.89 8.17 11.17
CA HIS A 72 -10.16 9.09 12.05
C HIS A 72 -8.87 9.67 11.44
N THR A 73 -8.41 9.15 10.31
CA THR A 73 -7.20 9.65 9.64
C THR A 73 -7.41 11.10 9.21
N SER A 74 -6.58 12.01 9.73
CA SER A 74 -6.68 13.43 9.41
C SER A 74 -5.91 13.79 8.14
N ARG A 75 -6.23 14.93 7.54
CA ARG A 75 -5.44 15.51 6.43
C ARG A 75 -3.96 15.68 6.80
N LYS A 76 -3.66 16.01 8.07
CA LYS A 76 -2.29 16.18 8.55
C LYS A 76 -1.55 14.86 8.53
N ASP A 77 -2.20 13.76 8.90
CA ASP A 77 -1.59 12.42 8.90
C ASP A 77 -1.27 11.98 7.47
N ILE A 78 -2.19 12.20 6.52
CA ILE A 78 -1.98 11.90 5.09
C ILE A 78 -0.81 12.70 4.53
N LEU A 79 -0.75 14.01 4.80
CA LEU A 79 0.35 14.86 4.34
C LEU A 79 1.67 14.48 5.02
N GLY A 80 1.64 14.07 6.29
CA GLY A 80 2.80 13.57 7.01
C GLY A 80 3.34 12.30 6.36
N TYR A 81 2.47 11.33 6.07
CA TYR A 81 2.83 10.10 5.37
C TYR A 81 3.41 10.39 3.97
N TYR A 82 2.74 11.22 3.18
CA TYR A 82 3.21 11.62 1.85
C TYR A 82 4.64 12.19 1.90
N ARG A 83 4.89 13.16 2.80
CA ARG A 83 6.21 13.79 2.95
C ARG A 83 7.29 12.84 3.46
N ALA A 84 6.93 11.82 4.24
CA ALA A 84 7.88 10.86 4.79
C ALA A 84 8.24 9.73 3.81
N HIS A 85 7.36 9.42 2.84
CA HIS A 85 7.50 8.23 1.99
C HIS A 85 7.68 8.54 0.50
N TYR A 86 7.18 9.67 -0.02
CA TYR A 86 7.22 10.01 -1.44
C TYR A 86 8.41 10.94 -1.74
N MET A 87 9.63 10.42 -1.59
CA MET A 87 10.89 11.16 -1.74
C MET A 87 11.80 10.47 -2.76
N PRO A 88 12.68 11.19 -3.48
CA PRO A 88 13.40 10.63 -4.63
C PRO A 88 14.34 9.48 -4.26
N ASN A 89 14.90 9.50 -3.05
CA ASN A 89 15.76 8.44 -2.52
C ASN A 89 14.99 7.25 -1.92
N ASN A 90 13.65 7.23 -2.02
CA ASN A 90 12.77 6.11 -1.71
C ASN A 90 11.96 5.64 -2.94
N ALA A 91 12.34 6.08 -4.14
CA ALA A 91 11.63 5.79 -5.38
C ALA A 91 12.53 5.03 -6.37
N THR A 92 11.92 4.28 -7.28
CA THR A 92 12.61 3.61 -8.39
C THR A 92 11.82 3.86 -9.66
N ILE A 93 12.49 4.36 -10.70
CA ILE A 93 11.89 4.59 -12.02
C ILE A 93 12.20 3.37 -12.89
N VAL A 94 11.15 2.80 -13.47
CA VAL A 94 11.25 1.65 -14.38
C VAL A 94 10.73 2.09 -15.74
N ALA A 95 11.57 2.00 -16.77
CA ALA A 95 11.23 2.36 -18.14
C ALA A 95 11.38 1.12 -19.04
N VAL A 96 10.34 0.79 -19.81
CA VAL A 96 10.30 -0.42 -20.65
C VAL A 96 9.80 -0.06 -22.04
N GLY A 97 10.51 -0.51 -23.06
CA GLY A 97 10.16 -0.30 -24.47
C GLY A 97 11.39 -0.02 -25.34
N PRO A 98 11.18 0.35 -26.62
CA PRO A 98 12.25 0.77 -27.53
C PRO A 98 12.73 2.19 -27.15
N LEU A 99 13.55 2.27 -26.11
CA LEU A 99 14.02 3.51 -25.51
C LEU A 99 15.54 3.66 -25.70
N ASP A 100 15.99 4.90 -25.79
CA ASP A 100 17.42 5.24 -25.74
C ASP A 100 17.81 5.58 -24.30
N ASP A 101 18.72 4.82 -23.72
CA ASP A 101 19.09 4.91 -22.30
C ASP A 101 19.63 6.30 -21.93
N ALA A 102 20.43 6.91 -22.81
CA ALA A 102 21.01 8.23 -22.57
C ALA A 102 19.94 9.33 -22.57
N ALA A 103 18.99 9.27 -23.49
CA ALA A 103 17.85 10.17 -23.54
C ALA A 103 16.94 9.98 -22.31
N VAL A 104 16.68 8.74 -21.90
CA VAL A 104 15.89 8.44 -20.69
C VAL A 104 16.56 9.03 -19.46
N LEU A 105 17.85 8.75 -19.26
CA LEU A 105 18.59 9.23 -18.11
C LEU A 105 18.64 10.77 -18.09
N LYS A 106 18.83 11.41 -19.24
CA LYS A 106 18.80 12.87 -19.37
C LYS A 106 17.45 13.46 -18.95
N THR A 107 16.35 12.95 -19.49
CA THR A 107 14.99 13.45 -19.19
C THR A 107 14.62 13.22 -17.72
N VAL A 108 14.91 12.03 -17.19
CA VAL A 108 14.66 11.70 -15.77
C VAL A 108 15.51 12.57 -14.85
N THR A 109 16.80 12.75 -15.14
CA THR A 109 17.69 13.59 -14.32
C THR A 109 17.25 15.04 -14.34
N ALA A 110 16.80 15.56 -15.50
CA ALA A 110 16.28 16.92 -15.59
C ALA A 110 15.02 17.14 -14.73
N ALA A 111 14.13 16.14 -14.65
CA ALA A 111 12.88 16.25 -13.91
C ALA A 111 13.02 15.98 -12.40
N PHE A 112 13.77 14.93 -12.02
CA PHE A 112 13.89 14.49 -10.63
C PHE A 112 15.16 15.00 -9.93
N GLY A 113 16.20 15.40 -10.68
CA GLY A 113 17.51 15.73 -10.12
C GLY A 113 17.53 16.99 -9.24
N ALA A 114 16.57 17.89 -9.43
CA ALA A 114 16.40 19.07 -8.58
C ALA A 114 15.63 18.79 -7.28
N ILE A 115 14.99 17.62 -7.15
CA ILE A 115 14.19 17.27 -5.98
C ILE A 115 15.14 16.90 -4.83
N PRO A 116 15.06 17.59 -3.67
CA PRO A 116 15.93 17.29 -2.54
C PRO A 116 15.75 15.87 -2.03
N ARG A 117 16.85 15.28 -1.57
CA ARG A 117 16.80 14.00 -0.85
C ARG A 117 16.00 14.15 0.44
N GLY A 118 15.25 13.11 0.73
CA GLY A 118 14.46 12.96 1.92
C GLY A 118 15.14 12.27 3.10
N HIS A 119 14.55 12.43 4.28
CA HIS A 119 14.93 11.63 5.44
C HIS A 119 14.24 10.26 5.36
N LEU A 120 15.01 9.21 5.10
CA LEU A 120 14.47 7.84 5.07
C LEU A 120 14.17 7.38 6.48
N LEU A 121 12.90 7.04 6.72
CA LEU A 121 12.52 6.34 7.94
C LEU A 121 13.12 4.92 7.91
N PRO A 122 13.75 4.47 9.00
CA PRO A 122 14.25 3.10 9.07
C PRO A 122 13.06 2.14 8.96
N SER A 123 13.06 1.28 7.94
CA SER A 123 12.07 0.21 7.84
C SER A 123 12.37 -0.84 8.91
N ARG A 124 11.58 -0.83 9.99
CA ARG A 124 11.62 -1.82 11.06
C ARG A 124 10.34 -2.63 11.04
N ILE A 125 10.27 -3.57 10.11
CA ILE A 125 9.17 -4.53 10.07
C ILE A 125 9.45 -5.59 11.14
N PRO A 126 8.57 -5.77 12.13
CA PRO A 126 8.76 -6.80 13.15
C PRO A 126 8.67 -8.18 12.52
N HIS A 127 9.52 -9.11 12.99
CA HIS A 127 9.38 -10.52 12.64
C HIS A 127 8.13 -11.09 13.30
N GLU A 128 7.32 -11.82 12.53
CA GLU A 128 6.19 -12.56 13.10
C GLU A 128 6.72 -13.68 14.01
N PRO A 129 6.22 -13.80 15.25
CA PRO A 129 6.53 -14.92 16.12
C PRO A 129 6.13 -16.25 15.48
N VAL A 130 6.88 -17.31 15.80
CA VAL A 130 6.56 -18.66 15.35
C VAL A 130 5.15 -19.04 15.82
N GLN A 131 4.33 -19.50 14.88
CA GLN A 131 3.01 -20.03 15.19
C GLN A 131 3.13 -21.47 15.71
N HIS A 132 2.88 -21.67 17.00
CA HIS A 132 2.93 -23.00 17.63
C HIS A 132 1.60 -23.77 17.65
N HIS A 133 0.49 -23.08 17.39
CA HIS A 133 -0.85 -23.64 17.51
C HIS A 133 -1.69 -23.28 16.29
N LEU A 134 -2.70 -24.11 16.02
CA LEU A 134 -3.73 -23.77 15.04
C LEU A 134 -4.44 -22.49 15.47
N ARG A 135 -4.61 -21.55 14.52
CA ARG A 135 -5.44 -20.38 14.70
C ARG A 135 -6.64 -20.51 13.77
N MET A 136 -7.82 -20.22 14.31
CA MET A 136 -9.09 -20.35 13.59
C MET A 136 -9.90 -19.08 13.73
N THR A 137 -10.66 -18.78 12.68
CA THR A 137 -11.63 -17.69 12.67
C THR A 137 -12.88 -18.14 11.92
N VAL A 138 -14.03 -17.61 12.33
CA VAL A 138 -15.32 -17.92 11.70
C VAL A 138 -15.97 -16.60 11.33
N VAL A 139 -16.25 -16.43 10.05
CA VAL A 139 -16.99 -15.28 9.52
C VAL A 139 -18.42 -15.69 9.29
N ARG A 140 -19.36 -15.03 9.96
CA ARG A 140 -20.80 -15.21 9.74
C ARG A 140 -21.31 -14.10 8.82
N LYS A 141 -21.49 -14.41 7.54
CA LYS A 141 -22.09 -13.53 6.53
C LYS A 141 -22.96 -14.36 5.58
N PRO A 142 -24.09 -13.83 5.07
CA PRO A 142 -24.80 -14.47 3.98
C PRO A 142 -23.88 -14.72 2.79
N ALA A 143 -23.87 -15.96 2.29
CA ALA A 143 -23.11 -16.39 1.13
C ALA A 143 -23.96 -17.44 0.40
N MET A 144 -23.75 -17.59 -0.92
CA MET A 144 -24.46 -18.61 -1.69
C MET A 144 -24.08 -20.03 -1.25
N LEU A 145 -22.82 -20.23 -0.84
CA LEU A 145 -22.26 -21.50 -0.37
C LEU A 145 -21.28 -21.26 0.80
N PRO A 146 -21.07 -22.24 1.69
CA PRO A 146 -20.00 -22.19 2.68
C PRO A 146 -18.62 -22.09 2.02
N ILE A 147 -17.73 -21.28 2.59
CA ILE A 147 -16.34 -21.10 2.12
C ILE A 147 -15.40 -21.52 3.24
N THR A 148 -14.41 -22.37 2.92
CA THR A 148 -13.34 -22.76 3.85
C THR A 148 -12.00 -22.35 3.25
N MET A 149 -11.15 -21.73 4.05
CA MET A 149 -9.79 -21.34 3.67
C MET A 149 -8.79 -21.84 4.70
N MET A 150 -7.73 -22.48 4.23
CA MET A 150 -6.57 -22.88 5.01
C MET A 150 -5.35 -22.15 4.49
N ALA A 151 -4.52 -21.63 5.39
CA ALA A 151 -3.31 -20.90 5.06
C ALA A 151 -2.15 -21.33 5.95
N PHE A 152 -0.94 -21.25 5.40
CA PHE A 152 0.31 -21.58 6.08
C PHE A 152 1.29 -20.43 5.89
N HIS A 153 2.14 -20.15 6.89
CA HIS A 153 3.22 -19.18 6.71
C HIS A 153 4.24 -19.75 5.72
N ALA A 154 4.52 -18.98 4.67
CA ALA A 154 5.54 -19.32 3.67
C ALA A 154 6.84 -18.54 3.92
N PRO A 155 8.00 -19.05 3.46
CA PRO A 155 9.24 -18.32 3.49
C PRO A 155 9.15 -16.99 2.73
N ASN A 156 9.94 -15.99 3.15
CA ASN A 156 10.00 -14.70 2.44
C ASN A 156 10.84 -14.81 1.14
N PHE A 157 10.84 -13.74 0.33
CA PHE A 157 11.52 -13.69 -0.96
C PHE A 157 13.05 -13.87 -0.92
N LYS A 158 13.68 -13.79 0.26
CA LYS A 158 15.13 -14.02 0.46
C LYS A 158 15.45 -15.46 0.85
N SER A 159 14.44 -16.26 1.20
CA SER A 159 14.64 -17.67 1.53
C SER A 159 15.14 -18.43 0.31
N ARG A 160 15.98 -19.44 0.54
CA ARG A 160 16.39 -20.40 -0.49
C ARG A 160 15.26 -21.37 -0.87
N ASP A 161 14.29 -21.53 0.03
CA ASP A 161 13.13 -22.41 -0.13
C ASP A 161 11.96 -21.74 -0.88
N ARG A 162 12.24 -20.68 -1.66
CA ARG A 162 11.24 -20.00 -2.49
C ARG A 162 10.89 -20.82 -3.73
#